data_AF-A0A932RD15-F1
#
_entry.id   AF-A0A932RD15-F1
#
_cell.length_a   1.000
_cell.length_b   1.000
_cell.length_c   1.000
_cell.angle_alpha   90.00
_cell.angle_beta   90.00
_cell.angle_gamma   90.00
#
_symmetry.space_group_name_H-M   'P 1'
#
loop_
_entity.id
_entity.type
_entity.pdbx_description
1 polymer ?
#
loop_
_entity_poly.entity_id
_entity_poly.type
_entity_poly.pdbx_seq_one_letter_code
_entity_poly.pdbx_strand_id
1 'polypeptide(L)' 'MQAKVKAACTQCHNASRIADQHLTRREWSDKLDKMAGLGADVPDSERTAFLNYLTRNFGPEKSAKAATKKSGDQAK' A
#
# COMPACT_ATOMS: atom_id res chain seq x y z
N MET A 1 5.29 -6.69 -11.95
CA MET A 1 4.83 -6.03 -10.70
C MET A 1 3.39 -5.53 -10.79
N GLN A 2 3.05 -4.54 -11.62
CA GLN A 2 1.66 -4.03 -11.75
C GLN A 2 0.61 -5.12 -12.09
N ALA A 3 0.95 -6.07 -12.97
CA ALA A 3 0.05 -7.15 -13.36
C ALA A 3 -0.38 -8.05 -12.18
N LYS A 4 0.53 -8.31 -11.22
CA LYS A 4 0.24 -9.11 -10.02
C LYS A 4 -0.63 -8.36 -9.03
N VAL A 5 -0.41 -7.06 -8.85
CA VAL A 5 -1.28 -6.22 -8.01
C VAL A 5 -2.69 -6.20 -8.56
N LYS A 6 -2.84 -6.01 -9.88
CA LYS A 6 -4.16 -6.04 -10.52
C LYS A 6 -4.80 -7.41 -10.36
N ALA A 7 -4.08 -8.49 -10.69
CA ALA A 7 -4.59 -9.85 -10.55
C ALA A 7 -5.05 -10.13 -9.11
N ALA A 8 -4.20 -9.93 -8.11
CA ALA A 8 -4.49 -10.24 -6.71
C ALA A 8 -5.67 -9.42 -6.15
N CYS A 9 -5.79 -8.14 -6.52
CA CYS A 9 -6.82 -7.26 -5.96
C CYS A 9 -8.14 -7.26 -6.76
N THR A 10 -8.16 -7.80 -7.98
CA THR A 10 -9.39 -7.93 -8.79
C THR A 10 -10.00 -9.32 -8.80
N GLN A 11 -9.51 -10.25 -7.98
CA GLN A 11 -10.12 -11.59 -7.87
C GLN A 11 -11.54 -11.53 -7.30
N CYS A 12 -11.80 -10.60 -6.38
CA CYS A 12 -13.06 -10.55 -5.63
C CYS A 12 -13.86 -9.24 -5.83
N HIS A 13 -13.22 -8.13 -6.22
CA HIS A 13 -13.89 -6.85 -6.45
C HIS A 13 -13.10 -5.93 -7.42
N ASN A 14 -13.71 -4.87 -7.92
CA ASN A 14 -13.05 -3.94 -8.85
C ASN A 14 -11.83 -3.22 -8.24
N ALA A 15 -10.80 -2.97 -9.07
CA ALA A 15 -9.59 -2.24 -8.67
C ALA A 15 -9.85 -0.78 -8.29
N SER A 16 -11.01 -0.22 -8.64
CA SER A 16 -11.43 1.14 -8.25
C SER A 16 -11.42 1.33 -6.74
N ARG A 17 -11.69 0.27 -5.95
CA ARG A 17 -11.61 0.31 -4.49
C ARG A 17 -10.20 0.64 -3.97
N ILE A 18 -9.16 0.32 -4.73
CA ILE A 18 -7.76 0.65 -4.38
C ILE A 18 -7.49 2.12 -4.70
N ALA A 19 -8.01 2.60 -5.82
CA ALA A 19 -7.85 3.98 -6.26
C ALA A 19 -8.55 4.99 -5.34
N ASP A 20 -9.67 4.60 -4.73
CA ASP A 20 -10.37 5.39 -3.70
C ASP A 20 -9.66 5.43 -2.34
N GLN A 21 -8.69 4.55 -2.11
CA GLN A 21 -8.04 4.40 -0.81
C GLN A 21 -6.73 5.19 -0.80
N HIS A 22 -6.66 6.20 0.05
CA HIS A 22 -5.47 7.04 0.21
C HIS A 22 -4.82 6.77 1.57
N LEU A 23 -4.17 5.61 1.67
CA LEU A 23 -3.69 5.06 2.94
C LEU A 23 -2.17 5.20 3.10
N THR A 24 -1.74 5.29 4.36
CA THR A 24 -0.31 5.22 4.70
C THR A 24 0.30 3.85 4.41
N ARG A 25 1.64 3.74 4.38
CA ARG A 25 2.32 2.44 4.20
C ARG A 25 1.89 1.40 5.22
N ARG A 26 1.73 1.80 6.48
CA ARG A 26 1.30 0.89 7.56
C ARG A 26 -0.11 0.39 7.29
N GLU A 27 -1.03 1.29 6.99
CA GLU A 27 -2.43 0.92 6.71
C GLU A 27 -2.59 0.07 5.45
N TRP A 28 -1.78 0.32 4.41
CA TRP A 28 -1.72 -0.58 3.25
C TRP A 28 -1.22 -1.97 3.64
N SER A 29 -0.30 -2.07 4.59
CA SER A 29 0.22 -3.35 5.09
C SER A 29 -0.87 -4.14 5.79
N ASP A 30 -1.59 -3.52 6.71
CA ASP A 30 -2.75 -4.10 7.38
C ASP A 30 -3.84 -4.51 6.37
N LYS A 31 -4.08 -3.69 5.35
CA LYS A 31 -5.06 -4.01 4.30
C LYS A 31 -4.65 -5.24 3.51
N LEU A 32 -3.38 -5.34 3.10
CA LEU A 32 -2.85 -6.51 2.39
C LEU A 32 -2.93 -7.77 3.25
N ASP A 33 -2.65 -7.66 4.55
CA ASP A 33 -2.79 -8.76 5.52
C ASP A 33 -4.22 -9.28 5.58
N LYS A 34 -5.18 -8.35 5.72
CA LYS A 34 -6.61 -8.66 5.70
C LYS A 34 -7.03 -9.32 4.39
N MET A 35 -6.52 -8.86 3.24
CA MET A 35 -6.87 -9.46 1.95
C MET A 35 -6.24 -10.85 1.80
N ALA A 36 -5.00 -11.04 2.24
CA ALA A 36 -4.33 -12.33 2.24
C ALA A 36 -5.08 -13.35 3.10
N GLY A 37 -5.55 -12.95 4.29
CA GLY A 37 -6.41 -13.79 5.15
C GLY A 37 -7.77 -14.14 4.55
N LEU A 38 -8.24 -13.38 3.56
CA LEU A 38 -9.47 -13.67 2.79
C LEU A 38 -9.19 -14.51 1.53
N GLY A 39 -7.94 -14.88 1.26
CA GLY A 39 -7.54 -15.68 0.11
C GLY A 39 -6.93 -14.91 -1.07
N ALA A 40 -6.55 -13.64 -0.89
CA ALA A 40 -5.81 -12.91 -1.92
C ALA A 40 -4.37 -13.44 -2.05
N ASP A 41 -3.91 -13.64 -3.28
CA ASP A 41 -2.54 -14.08 -3.58
C ASP A 41 -1.54 -12.92 -3.41
N VAL A 42 -1.15 -12.67 -2.17
CA VAL A 42 -0.15 -11.65 -1.79
C VAL A 42 0.98 -12.33 -1.01
N PRO A 43 1.97 -12.91 -1.69
CA PRO A 43 3.08 -13.57 -1.01
C PRO A 43 3.94 -12.55 -0.25
N ASP A 44 4.42 -12.93 0.94
CA ASP A 44 5.15 -12.03 1.84
C ASP A 44 6.43 -11.47 1.19
N SER A 45 7.11 -12.28 0.36
CA SER A 45 8.27 -11.88 -0.43
C SER A 45 7.98 -10.74 -1.41
N GLU A 46 6.75 -10.63 -1.92
CA GLU A 46 6.34 -9.55 -2.81
C GLU A 46 5.61 -8.42 -2.06
N ARG A 47 5.19 -8.65 -0.81
CA ARG A 47 4.42 -7.68 -0.02
C ARG A 47 5.10 -6.32 0.07
N THR A 48 6.41 -6.27 0.27
CA THR A 48 7.19 -5.01 0.25
C THR A 48 7.06 -4.27 -1.08
N ALA A 49 7.02 -5.01 -2.18
CA ALA A 49 6.92 -4.50 -3.53
C ALA A 49 5.50 -3.98 -3.82
N PHE A 50 4.47 -4.69 -3.36
CA PHE A 50 3.07 -4.22 -3.34
C PHE A 50 2.92 -2.94 -2.53
N LEU A 51 3.46 -2.90 -1.31
CA LEU A 51 3.44 -1.71 -0.46
C LEU A 51 4.12 -0.52 -1.12
N ASN A 52 5.27 -0.73 -1.75
CA ASN A 52 5.97 0.33 -2.48
C ASN A 52 5.12 0.87 -3.63
N TYR A 53 4.45 0.00 -4.39
CA TYR A 53 3.54 0.43 -5.44
C TYR A 53 2.32 1.17 -4.90
N LEU A 54 1.62 0.61 -3.91
CA LEU A 54 0.40 1.18 -3.35
C LEU A 54 0.66 2.54 -2.69
N THR A 55 1.74 2.66 -1.92
CA THR A 55 2.09 3.92 -1.27
C THR A 55 2.54 5.01 -2.25
N ARG A 56 3.19 4.62 -3.36
CA ARG A 56 3.64 5.58 -4.38
C ARG A 56 2.51 6.10 -5.27
N ASN A 57 1.49 5.29 -5.54
CA ASN A 57 0.40 5.63 -6.46
C ASN A 57 -0.90 6.01 -5.72
N PHE A 58 -1.14 5.38 -4.58
CA PHE A 58 -2.35 5.49 -3.74
C PHE A 58 -1.97 5.77 -2.28
N GLY A 59 -0.90 6.53 -2.08
CA GLY A 59 -0.54 7.04 -0.77
C GLY A 59 -1.60 7.99 -0.23
N PRO A 60 -1.49 8.41 1.04
CA PRO A 60 -2.39 9.41 1.57
C PRO A 60 -2.22 10.69 0.76
N GLU A 61 -3.28 11.08 0.05
CA GLU A 61 -3.40 12.40 -0.56
C GLU A 61 -3.33 13.43 0.57
N LYS A 62 -2.14 13.94 0.83
CA LYS A 62 -1.99 15.15 1.63
C LYS A 62 -1.87 16.30 0.64
N SER A 63 -2.57 17.40 0.91
CA SER A 63 -1.99 18.74 0.80
C SER A 63 -0.46 18.63 0.95
N ALA A 64 0.28 18.87 -0.14
CA ALA A 64 1.61 18.33 -0.42
C ALA A 64 2.77 18.79 0.50
N LYS A 65 2.55 19.14 1.77
CA LYS A 65 3.56 19.75 2.66
C LYS A 65 3.61 19.18 4.09
N ALA A 66 3.52 17.86 4.29
CA ALA A 66 3.71 17.30 5.63
C ALA A 66 4.43 15.94 5.65
N ALA A 67 5.50 15.80 4.86
CA ALA A 67 6.42 14.67 4.96
C ALA A 67 7.91 15.04 4.79
N THR A 68 8.27 16.34 4.84
CA THR A 68 9.67 16.81 4.76
C THR A 68 10.25 17.27 6.10
N LYS A 69 9.77 16.76 7.24
CA LYS A 69 10.34 16.96 8.59
C LYS A 69 9.69 15.87 9.47
N LYS A 70 10.36 14.92 10.12
CA LYS A 70 11.69 14.88 10.72
C LYS A 70 12.06 13.39 10.94
N SER A 71 12.97 12.83 10.15
CA SER A 71 13.86 11.77 10.63
C SER A 71 15.23 12.43 10.64
N GLY A 72 15.57 12.91 11.81
CA GLY A 72 16.62 13.88 12.06
C GLY A 72 16.59 14.19 13.54
N ASP A 73 16.90 13.16 14.33
CA ASP A 73 17.36 13.28 15.72
C ASP A 73 18.11 11.98 16.06
N GLN A 74 19.39 11.94 15.69
CA GLN A 74 20.37 11.21 16.48
C GLN A 74 21.35 12.27 16.94
N ALA A 75 21.03 12.86 18.10
CA ALA A 75 21.85 13.81 18.81
C ALA A 75 22.87 13.03 19.67
N LYS A 76 24.15 13.28 19.35
CA LYS A 76 25.33 13.35 20.23
C LYS A 76 25.67 12.15 21.11
#